data_AF-A0A937ZRX4-F1
#
_entry.id   AF-A0A937ZRX4-F1
#
_cell.length_a   1.000
_cell.length_b   1.000
_cell.length_c   1.000
_cell.angle_alpha   90.00
_cell.angle_beta   90.00
_cell.angle_gamma   90.00
#
_symmetry.space_group_name_H-M   'P 1'
#
loop_
_entity.id
_entity.type
_entity.pdbx_description
1 polymer ?
#
loop_
_entity_poly.entity_id
_entity_poly.type
_entity_poly.pdbx_seq_one_letter_code
_entity_poly.pdbx_strand_id
1 'polypeptide(L)'
;MTRPALLFPLALLYASTASASPLPEAAAPPSAASDPAQPARPGEATRVVSQSDARRLLSNKGVTLQWIDWDRRGVARVIAGEPLWLLRATQNAQQGKGRPILDGAILEIGEGYFTFRGTIRIADTPDPGRICEATKT
;
A
#
# COMPACT_ATOMS: atom_id res chain seq x y z
N MET A 1 -4.56 -29.88 -74.34
CA MET A 1 -3.09 -29.94 -74.50
C MET A 1 -2.45 -30.22 -73.14
N THR A 2 -1.94 -31.45 -73.01
CA THR A 2 -0.65 -31.87 -72.39
C THR A 2 -0.20 -31.31 -71.02
N ARG A 3 -0.15 -32.21 -70.02
CA ARG A 3 0.61 -32.20 -68.73
C ARG A 3 2.15 -32.22 -68.96
N PRO A 4 3.03 -31.78 -68.02
CA PRO A 4 3.46 -32.56 -66.83
C PRO A 4 3.71 -31.70 -65.55
N ALA A 5 3.48 -32.13 -64.31
CA ALA A 5 4.16 -33.13 -63.46
C ALA A 5 5.67 -32.89 -63.23
N LEU A 6 6.08 -32.63 -61.97
CA LEU A 6 7.38 -32.92 -61.31
C LEU A 6 7.40 -32.19 -59.94
N LEU A 7 7.19 -32.86 -58.80
CA LEU A 7 8.17 -33.56 -57.94
C LEU A 7 8.74 -32.67 -56.80
N PHE A 8 8.35 -33.01 -55.56
CA PHE A 8 9.03 -32.76 -54.26
C PHE A 8 10.53 -33.15 -54.34
N PRO A 9 11.48 -32.70 -53.47
CA PRO A 9 11.34 -32.66 -52.00
C PRO A 9 12.25 -31.67 -51.18
N LEU A 10 12.16 -31.82 -49.85
CA LEU A 10 13.24 -31.76 -48.84
C LEU A 10 13.81 -30.43 -48.30
N ALA A 11 13.44 -30.21 -47.03
CA ALA A 11 14.13 -29.58 -45.91
C ALA A 11 15.60 -29.12 -46.07
N LEU A 12 15.88 -27.94 -45.50
CA LEU A 12 17.13 -27.67 -44.79
C LEU A 12 16.91 -26.70 -43.62
N LEU A 13 17.37 -27.16 -42.45
CA LEU A 13 17.39 -26.48 -41.17
C LEU A 13 18.58 -25.49 -41.04
N TYR A 14 18.49 -24.66 -39.99
CA TYR A 14 19.56 -23.96 -39.25
C TYR A 14 20.17 -22.72 -39.93
N ALA A 15 20.49 -21.62 -39.26
CA ALA A 15 20.54 -21.31 -37.84
C ALA A 15 20.31 -19.80 -37.66
N SER A 16 19.35 -19.40 -36.82
CA SER A 16 19.22 -18.01 -36.39
C SER A 16 20.03 -17.86 -35.10
N THR A 17 21.25 -17.33 -35.19
CA THR A 17 22.06 -16.95 -34.03
C THR A 17 21.43 -15.70 -33.41
N ALA A 18 20.52 -15.89 -32.46
CA ALA A 18 20.05 -14.80 -31.61
C ALA A 18 21.17 -14.46 -30.62
N SER A 19 21.89 -13.37 -30.89
CA SER A 19 22.82 -12.76 -29.94
C SER A 19 22.03 -12.28 -28.72
N ALA A 20 22.09 -13.03 -27.63
CA ALA A 20 21.57 -12.59 -26.34
C ALA A 20 22.46 -11.47 -25.80
N SER A 21 21.97 -10.23 -25.88
CA SER A 21 22.58 -9.11 -25.15
C SER A 21 22.25 -9.26 -23.67
N PRO A 22 23.22 -9.17 -22.74
CA PRO A 22 22.91 -9.16 -21.31
C PRO A 22 22.12 -7.88 -20.99
N LEU A 23 20.92 -8.06 -20.42
CA LEU A 23 20.14 -6.97 -19.86
C LEU A 23 20.94 -6.33 -18.72
N PRO A 24 20.96 -4.98 -18.60
CA PRO A 24 21.54 -4.33 -17.44
C PRO A 24 20.73 -4.74 -16.21
N GLU A 25 21.42 -5.34 -15.23
CA GLU A 25 20.85 -5.69 -13.94
C GLU A 25 20.35 -4.41 -13.28
N ALA A 26 19.03 -4.23 -13.29
CA ALA A 26 18.38 -3.11 -12.63
C ALA A 26 18.70 -3.21 -11.13
N ALA A 27 19.59 -2.34 -10.66
CA ALA A 27 19.94 -2.21 -9.26
C ALA A 27 18.64 -2.10 -8.45
N ALA A 28 18.43 -3.06 -7.54
CA ALA A 28 17.29 -3.06 -6.64
C ALA A 28 17.26 -1.71 -5.88
N PRO A 29 16.09 -1.06 -5.73
CA PRO A 29 16.00 0.16 -4.94
C PRO A 29 16.49 -0.14 -3.51
N PRO A 30 17.17 0.81 -2.85
CA PRO A 30 17.58 0.63 -1.46
C PRO A 30 16.34 0.34 -0.63
N SER A 31 16.36 -0.82 0.05
CA SER A 31 15.39 -1.17 1.06
C SER A 31 15.41 -0.05 2.10
N ALA A 32 14.39 0.81 2.10
CA ALA A 32 14.22 1.84 3.10
C ALA A 32 14.05 1.11 4.43
N ALA A 33 15.13 1.04 5.20
CA ALA A 33 15.09 0.53 6.57
C ALA A 33 14.03 1.36 7.31
N SER A 34 12.98 0.69 7.76
CA SER A 34 11.93 1.31 8.56
C SER A 34 12.57 1.86 9.83
N ASP A 35 12.61 3.19 9.97
CA ASP A 35 13.05 3.80 11.21
C ASP A 35 12.18 3.29 12.37
N PRO A 36 12.79 2.96 13.52
CA PRO A 36 12.03 2.55 14.70
C PRO A 36 11.05 3.66 15.07
N ALA A 37 9.87 3.26 15.54
CA ALA A 37 8.85 4.19 16.02
C ALA A 37 9.45 5.13 17.06
N GLN A 38 9.64 6.41 16.70
CA GLN A 38 10.11 7.39 17.66
C GLN A 38 9.02 7.56 18.72
N PRO A 39 9.33 7.33 20.02
CA PRO A 39 8.36 7.55 21.08
C PRO A 39 7.89 9.01 21.07
N ALA A 40 6.66 9.25 21.55
CA ALA A 40 6.12 10.59 21.69
C ALA A 40 7.11 11.47 22.48
N ARG A 41 7.36 12.68 21.98
CA ARG A 41 8.27 13.62 22.66
C ARG A 41 7.59 14.08 23.96
N PRO A 42 8.34 14.25 25.08
CA PRO A 42 7.78 14.81 26.29
C PRO A 42 7.08 16.14 26.03
N GLY A 43 5.82 16.28 26.44
CA GLY A 43 4.99 17.47 26.19
C GLY A 43 4.34 17.55 24.81
N GLU A 44 4.46 16.52 23.97
CA GLU A 44 3.79 16.44 22.68
C GLU A 44 2.30 16.14 22.86
N ALA A 45 1.46 17.05 22.35
CA ALA A 45 0.01 16.93 22.40
C ALA A 45 -0.63 17.12 21.02
N THR A 46 -1.82 16.56 20.82
CA THR A 46 -2.56 16.72 19.56
C THR A 46 -2.98 18.18 19.39
N ARG A 47 -2.45 18.85 18.35
CA ARG A 47 -2.84 20.22 18.01
C ARG A 47 -4.13 20.23 17.21
N VAL A 48 -5.21 20.74 17.79
CA VAL A 48 -6.50 20.91 17.09
C VAL A 48 -6.59 22.32 16.50
N VAL A 49 -6.42 22.42 15.19
CA VAL A 49 -6.59 23.67 14.42
C VAL A 49 -8.03 23.79 13.92
N SER A 50 -8.66 22.68 13.50
CA SER A 50 -10.06 22.63 13.04
C SER A 50 -10.95 21.86 14.03
N GLN A 51 -11.77 22.58 14.80
CA GLN A 51 -12.70 21.98 15.75
C GLN A 51 -13.85 21.21 15.07
N SER A 52 -14.25 21.65 13.88
CA SER A 52 -15.22 20.92 13.04
C SER A 52 -14.68 19.57 12.60
N ASP A 53 -13.43 19.52 12.13
CA ASP A 53 -12.84 18.26 11.68
C ASP A 53 -12.46 17.34 12.83
N ALA A 54 -12.09 17.88 14.00
CA ALA A 54 -11.93 17.07 15.21
C ALA A 54 -13.22 16.32 15.57
N ARG A 55 -14.37 17.02 15.54
CA ARG A 55 -15.70 16.40 15.74
C ARG A 55 -16.04 15.39 14.64
N ARG A 56 -15.71 15.71 13.39
CA ARG A 56 -15.91 14.80 12.25
C ARG A 56 -15.09 13.52 12.42
N LEU A 57 -13.85 13.64 12.87
CA LEU A 57 -12.92 12.54 13.08
C LEU A 57 -13.38 11.63 14.23
N LEU A 58 -13.89 12.20 15.33
CA LEU A 58 -14.52 11.43 16.40
C LEU A 58 -15.82 10.73 15.96
N SER A 59 -16.53 11.32 15.01
CA SER A 59 -17.80 10.82 14.47
C SER A 59 -17.63 10.04 13.16
N ASN A 60 -16.41 9.63 12.83
CA ASN A 60 -16.09 8.99 11.54
C ASN A 60 -16.92 7.71 11.32
N LYS A 61 -17.03 7.30 10.05
CA LYS A 61 -17.80 6.11 9.64
C LYS A 61 -16.91 4.97 9.16
N GLY A 62 -15.63 4.99 9.50
CA GLY A 62 -14.66 3.99 9.07
C GLY A 62 -13.57 4.51 8.16
N VAL A 63 -12.78 3.57 7.64
CA VAL A 63 -11.65 3.81 6.72
C VAL A 63 -11.85 3.03 5.43
N THR A 64 -11.38 3.56 4.30
CA THR A 64 -11.30 2.84 3.03
C THR A 64 -9.93 3.06 2.41
N LEU A 65 -9.42 2.03 1.77
CA LEU A 65 -8.20 2.09 0.98
C LEU A 65 -8.54 1.73 -0.46
N GLN A 66 -8.28 2.67 -1.37
CA GLN A 66 -8.88 2.72 -2.71
C GLN A 66 -8.73 1.43 -3.53
N TRP A 67 -7.53 0.84 -3.51
CA TRP A 67 -7.20 -0.40 -4.23
C TRP A 67 -7.74 -1.70 -3.60
N ILE A 68 -8.37 -1.65 -2.42
CA ILE A 68 -8.92 -2.83 -1.75
C ILE A 68 -10.44 -2.91 -1.94
N ASP A 69 -11.15 -1.85 -1.57
CA ASP A 69 -12.59 -1.71 -1.77
C ASP A 69 -13.01 -0.26 -1.47
N TRP A 70 -13.89 0.30 -2.30
CA TRP A 70 -14.53 1.59 -2.09
C TRP A 70 -15.90 1.49 -1.43
N ASP A 71 -16.62 0.40 -1.70
CA ASP A 71 -18.03 0.23 -1.34
C ASP A 71 -18.18 -0.19 0.12
N ARG A 72 -17.16 -0.84 0.68
CA ARG A 72 -17.16 -1.29 2.06
C ARG A 72 -16.09 -0.61 2.90
N ARG A 73 -16.52 0.25 3.81
CA ARG A 73 -15.63 0.83 4.82
C ARG A 73 -15.22 -0.23 5.84
N GLY A 74 -13.94 -0.21 6.19
CA GLY A 74 -13.40 -0.82 7.39
C GLY A 74 -13.75 -0.01 8.64
N VAL A 75 -13.21 -0.42 9.78
CA VAL A 75 -13.41 0.25 11.07
C VAL A 75 -12.29 1.25 11.30
N ALA A 76 -12.63 2.46 11.74
CA ALA A 76 -11.69 3.43 12.27
C ALA A 76 -12.20 3.94 13.61
N ARG A 77 -11.36 3.85 14.63
CA ARG A 77 -11.66 4.28 15.99
C ARG A 77 -10.66 5.34 16.38
N VAL A 78 -11.19 6.48 16.81
CA VAL A 78 -10.41 7.58 17.36
C VAL A 78 -10.76 7.71 18.83
N ILE A 79 -9.73 7.74 19.66
CA ILE A 79 -9.86 7.96 21.11
C ILE A 79 -9.24 9.32 21.38
N ALA A 80 -10.08 10.31 21.70
CA ALA A 80 -9.60 11.57 22.23
C ALA A 80 -9.08 11.36 23.65
N GLY A 81 -7.88 11.86 23.92
CA GLY A 81 -7.24 11.79 25.23
C GLY A 81 -6.08 12.78 25.31
N GLU A 82 -5.75 13.17 26.54
CA GLU A 82 -4.56 13.98 26.82
C GLU A 82 -3.35 13.04 27.07
N PRO A 83 -2.16 13.37 26.54
CA PRO A 83 -1.87 14.50 25.67
C PRO A 83 -2.19 14.20 24.18
N LEU A 84 -2.35 12.94 23.79
CA LEU A 84 -2.48 12.52 22.39
C LEU A 84 -3.78 11.79 22.10
N TRP A 85 -4.35 12.12 20.94
CA TRP A 85 -5.44 11.38 20.33
C TRP A 85 -4.89 10.16 19.61
N LEU A 86 -5.52 9.01 19.81
CA LEU A 86 -5.10 7.74 19.20
C LEU A 86 -6.02 7.34 18.06
N LEU A 87 -5.45 6.81 16.99
CA LEU A 87 -6.15 6.24 15.84
C LEU A 87 -5.79 4.77 15.68
N ARG A 88 -6.83 3.94 15.64
CA ARG A 88 -6.74 2.54 15.18
C ARG A 88 -7.71 2.34 14.04
N ALA A 89 -7.22 1.86 12.90
CA ALA A 89 -8.07 1.62 11.74
C ALA A 89 -7.67 0.34 11.01
N THR A 90 -8.65 -0.35 10.44
CA THR A 90 -8.41 -1.53 9.59
C THR A 90 -9.57 -1.74 8.63
N GLN A 91 -9.29 -2.31 7.46
CA GLN A 91 -10.28 -2.74 6.48
C GLN A 91 -9.92 -4.16 6.06
N ASN A 92 -10.92 -5.03 5.93
CA ASN A 92 -10.71 -6.33 5.30
C ASN A 92 -11.12 -6.22 3.84
N ALA A 93 -10.32 -6.80 2.94
CA ALA A 93 -10.69 -6.97 1.55
C ALA A 93 -11.98 -7.78 1.44
N GLN A 94 -12.80 -7.44 0.44
CA GLN A 94 -14.02 -8.20 0.16
C GLN A 94 -13.70 -9.62 -0.31
N GLN A 95 -12.61 -9.75 -1.08
CA GLN A 95 -12.10 -11.00 -1.61
C GLN A 95 -10.67 -11.19 -1.14
N GLY A 96 -10.34 -12.41 -0.67
CA GLY A 96 -9.01 -12.75 -0.18
C GLY A 96 -8.73 -12.29 1.25
N LYS A 97 -7.45 -12.13 1.58
CA LYS A 97 -6.97 -11.86 2.95
C LYS A 97 -6.41 -10.44 3.15
N GLY A 98 -6.49 -9.60 2.12
CA GLY A 98 -5.92 -8.26 2.11
C GLY A 98 -6.40 -7.41 3.30
N ARG A 99 -5.45 -6.84 4.05
CA ARG A 99 -5.79 -6.10 5.28
C ARG A 99 -4.82 -4.97 5.61
N PRO A 100 -5.21 -3.70 5.42
CA PRO A 100 -4.52 -2.56 5.97
C PRO A 100 -4.81 -2.39 7.46
N ILE A 101 -3.82 -1.90 8.18
CA ILE A 101 -3.87 -1.53 9.60
C ILE A 101 -3.14 -0.20 9.77
N LEU A 102 -3.76 0.73 10.47
CA LEU A 102 -3.14 1.94 11.01
C LEU A 102 -3.25 1.88 12.53
N ASP A 103 -2.14 2.07 13.24
CA ASP A 103 -2.12 2.15 14.71
C ASP A 103 -1.11 3.22 15.16
N GLY A 104 -1.59 4.25 15.85
CA GLY A 104 -0.74 5.36 16.24
C GLY A 104 -1.48 6.55 16.83
N ALA A 105 -0.78 7.69 16.88
CA ALA A 105 -1.25 8.96 17.40
C ALA A 105 -1.51 9.97 16.27
N ILE A 106 -2.51 10.83 16.50
CA ILE A 106 -2.79 12.00 15.68
C ILE A 106 -2.06 13.18 16.31
N LEU A 107 -1.22 13.87 15.55
CA LEU A 107 -0.43 14.99 16.06
C LEU A 107 -1.09 16.35 15.79
N GLU A 108 -1.82 16.46 14.70
CA GLU A 108 -2.53 17.67 14.31
C GLU A 108 -3.85 17.33 13.62
N ILE A 109 -4.87 18.14 13.84
CA ILE A 109 -6.16 18.09 13.13
C ILE A 109 -6.44 19.46 12.53
N GLY A 110 -6.40 19.57 11.21
CA GLY A 110 -6.67 20.80 10.46
C GLY A 110 -7.86 20.65 9.51
N GLU A 111 -8.04 21.64 8.64
CA GLU A 111 -9.17 21.66 7.71
C GLU A 111 -9.04 20.58 6.64
N GLY A 112 -9.85 19.52 6.76
CA GLY A 112 -9.83 18.41 5.81
C GLY A 112 -8.65 17.44 5.96
N TYR A 113 -7.78 17.60 6.95
CA TYR A 113 -6.62 16.72 7.16
C TYR A 113 -6.34 16.44 8.64
N PHE A 114 -5.51 15.43 8.88
CA PHE A 114 -4.81 15.24 10.14
C PHE A 114 -3.41 14.70 9.86
N THR A 115 -2.46 14.93 10.77
CA THR A 115 -1.13 14.32 10.71
C THR A 115 -1.06 13.14 11.65
N PHE A 116 -0.37 12.07 11.23
CA PHE A 116 -0.35 10.79 11.91
C PHE A 116 1.08 10.32 12.13
N ARG A 117 1.33 9.82 13.35
CA ARG A 117 2.55 9.11 13.71
C ARG A 117 2.17 7.73 14.22
N GLY A 118 2.80 6.70 13.67
CA GLY A 118 2.55 5.32 14.05
C GLY A 118 2.82 4.36 12.92
N THR A 119 2.32 3.14 13.06
CA THR A 119 2.56 2.07 12.10
C THR A 119 1.44 2.01 11.07
N ILE A 120 1.82 1.90 9.81
CA ILE A 120 0.95 1.58 8.69
C ILE A 120 1.42 0.24 8.14
N ARG A 121 0.56 -0.78 8.21
CA ARG A 121 0.82 -2.12 7.68
C ARG A 121 -0.24 -2.51 6.67
N ILE A 122 0.18 -3.13 5.58
CA ILE A 122 -0.69 -3.72 4.56
C ILE A 122 -0.21 -5.14 4.33
N ALA A 123 -1.07 -6.12 4.58
CA ALA A 123 -0.78 -7.54 4.43
C ALA A 123 -1.69 -8.20 3.39
N ASP A 124 -1.17 -9.23 2.71
CA ASP A 124 -1.88 -10.12 1.79
C ASP A 124 -2.56 -9.41 0.61
N THR A 125 -2.04 -8.25 0.18
CA THR A 125 -2.57 -7.51 -0.97
C THR A 125 -1.52 -6.57 -1.60
N PRO A 126 -1.55 -6.35 -2.93
CA PRO A 126 -2.37 -7.06 -3.92
C PRO A 126 -2.12 -8.57 -4.03
N ASP A 127 -0.91 -9.06 -3.73
CA ASP A 127 -0.60 -10.50 -3.79
C ASP A 127 -0.67 -11.15 -2.39
N PRO A 128 -1.20 -12.39 -2.28
CA PRO A 128 -1.14 -13.16 -1.05
C PRO A 128 0.29 -13.33 -0.53
N GLY A 129 0.48 -13.23 0.79
CA GLY A 129 1.78 -13.36 1.45
C GLY A 129 2.65 -12.09 1.45
N ARG A 130 2.27 -11.05 0.71
CA ARG A 130 3.01 -9.77 0.73
C ARG A 130 2.74 -9.00 2.03
N ILE A 131 3.78 -8.43 2.62
CA ILE A 131 3.68 -7.56 3.79
C ILE A 131 4.47 -6.29 3.55
N CYS A 132 3.79 -5.15 3.56
CA CYS A 132 4.40 -3.82 3.56
C CYS A 132 4.12 -3.18 4.92
N GLU A 133 5.17 -2.81 5.66
CA GLU A 133 5.05 -2.14 6.95
C GLU A 133 5.99 -0.95 7.01
N ALA A 134 5.46 0.19 7.44
CA ALA A 134 6.25 1.38 7.68
C ALA A 134 5.78 2.05 8.96
N THR A 135 6.74 2.49 9.76
CA THR A 135 6.47 3.43 10.84
C THR A 135 6.68 4.84 10.35
N LYS A 136 5.69 5.70 10.57
CA LYS A 136 5.71 7.13 10.24
C LYS A 136 5.96 7.91 11.51
N THR A 137 6.95 8.81 11.47
CA THR A 137 7.40 9.66 12.59
C THR A 137 7.01 11.11 12.37
#